data_AF-A0AB36X4H7-F1
#
_entry.id   AF-A0AB36X4H7-F1
#
_cell.length_a   1.000
_cell.length_b   1.000
_cell.length_c   1.000
_cell.angle_alpha   90.00
_cell.angle_beta   90.00
_cell.angle_gamma   90.00
#
_symmetry.space_group_name_H-M   'P 1'
#
loop_
_entity.id
_entity.type
_entity.pdbx_description
1 polymer ?
#
loop_
_entity_poly.entity_id
_entity_poly.type
_entity_poly.pdbx_seq_one_letter_code
_entity_poly.pdbx_strand_id
1 'polypeptide(L)'
;MKNKKLVVTALVALLLLVGGGVWFYHNQTTVPKGWVNQSLMTLEKSDNKLSNSFYLMFDKNTAYLATRLGGNEESKPSKLSKDILNAFSLKENERPQAGQWVKLGRVKTEKLKNGYKFKTRKVTFILKKTANGAYQSQDGTYWQFVPEGVTESK
;
A
#
# COMPACT_ATOMS: atom_id res chain seq x y z
N MET A 1 -47.94 -26.36 -7.97
CA MET A 1 -47.30 -25.11 -7.44
C MET A 1 -46.18 -25.37 -6.41
N LYS A 2 -45.46 -26.52 -6.41
CA LYS A 2 -44.60 -26.89 -5.27
C LYS A 2 -43.14 -26.40 -5.29
N ASN A 3 -42.62 -25.87 -6.40
CA ASN A 3 -41.19 -25.51 -6.48
C ASN A 3 -40.89 -24.01 -6.61
N LYS A 4 -41.92 -23.16 -6.81
CA LYS A 4 -41.70 -21.70 -6.96
C LYS A 4 -41.11 -21.06 -5.71
N LYS A 5 -41.52 -21.49 -4.51
CA LYS A 5 -40.98 -20.99 -3.24
C LYS A 5 -39.50 -21.34 -3.07
N LEU A 6 -39.10 -22.56 -3.42
CA LEU A 6 -37.72 -23.02 -3.28
C LEU A 6 -36.77 -22.31 -4.25
N VAL A 7 -37.23 -22.06 -5.48
CA VAL A 7 -36.50 -21.26 -6.48
C VAL A 7 -36.33 -19.81 -6.02
N VAL A 8 -37.39 -19.18 -5.50
CA VAL A 8 -37.32 -17.80 -4.98
C VAL A 8 -36.36 -17.70 -3.80
N THR A 9 -36.41 -18.65 -2.85
CA THR A 9 -35.49 -18.66 -1.70
C THR A 9 -34.03 -18.83 -2.14
N ALA A 10 -33.75 -19.70 -3.11
CA ALA A 10 -32.40 -19.88 -3.64
C ALA A 10 -31.89 -18.62 -4.36
N LEU A 11 -32.74 -17.92 -5.11
CA LEU A 11 -32.39 -16.69 -5.81
C LEU A 11 -32.12 -15.53 -4.85
N VAL A 12 -32.92 -15.40 -3.79
CA VAL A 12 -32.71 -14.40 -2.73
C VAL A 12 -31.42 -14.69 -1.96
N ALA A 13 -31.14 -15.96 -1.62
CA ALA A 13 -29.89 -16.34 -0.99
C ALA A 13 -28.67 -16.04 -1.87
N LEU A 14 -28.76 -16.32 -3.18
CA LEU A 14 -27.70 -16.00 -4.14
C LEU A 14 -27.47 -14.49 -4.25
N LEU A 15 -28.55 -13.69 -4.32
CA LEU A 15 -28.46 -12.23 -4.38
C LEU A 15 -27.89 -11.63 -3.09
N LEU A 16 -28.21 -12.19 -1.91
CA LEU A 16 -27.64 -11.77 -0.63
C LEU A 16 -26.16 -12.17 -0.50
N LEU A 17 -25.76 -13.33 -1.03
CA LEU A 17 -24.36 -13.75 -1.04
C LEU A 17 -23.52 -12.93 -2.02
N VAL A 18 -24.04 -12.65 -3.21
CA VAL A 18 -23.34 -11.85 -4.24
C VAL A 18 -23.35 -10.37 -3.87
N GLY A 19 -24.52 -9.81 -3.57
CA GLY A 19 -24.66 -8.39 -3.20
C GLY A 19 -24.04 -8.06 -1.84
N GLY A 20 -24.28 -8.91 -0.84
CA GLY A 20 -23.68 -8.77 0.49
C GLY A 20 -22.17 -9.00 0.45
N GLY A 21 -21.70 -10.05 -0.24
CA GLY A 21 -20.27 -10.36 -0.37
C GLY A 21 -19.46 -9.23 -1.01
N VAL A 22 -20.00 -8.61 -2.07
CA VAL A 22 -19.37 -7.46 -2.73
C VAL A 22 -19.36 -6.24 -1.80
N TRP A 23 -20.47 -5.95 -1.10
CA TRP A 23 -20.53 -4.84 -0.15
C TRP A 23 -19.55 -5.02 1.03
N PHE A 24 -19.52 -6.20 1.64
CA PHE A 24 -18.56 -6.54 2.70
C PHE A 24 -17.12 -6.48 2.20
N TYR A 25 -16.85 -6.96 0.98
CA TYR A 25 -15.54 -6.87 0.36
C TYR A 25 -15.09 -5.42 0.21
N HIS A 26 -15.93 -4.52 -0.31
CA HIS A 26 -15.58 -3.11 -0.47
C HIS A 26 -15.44 -2.35 0.87
N ASN A 27 -16.18 -2.75 1.91
CA ASN A 27 -16.19 -2.05 3.19
C ASN A 27 -15.27 -2.62 4.29
N GLN A 28 -14.68 -3.80 4.08
CA GLN A 28 -13.69 -4.34 5.01
C GLN A 28 -12.48 -3.40 5.14
N THR A 29 -12.10 -3.12 6.39
CA THR A 29 -10.82 -2.48 6.72
C THR A 29 -9.75 -3.57 6.85
N THR A 30 -8.73 -3.54 5.98
CA THR A 30 -7.63 -4.51 5.98
C THR A 30 -6.31 -3.91 6.45
N VAL A 31 -6.22 -2.58 6.52
CA VAL A 31 -5.05 -1.84 7.02
C VAL A 31 -5.19 -1.64 8.55
N PRO A 32 -4.09 -1.70 9.34
CA PRO A 32 -4.13 -1.40 10.78
C PRO A 32 -4.74 -0.01 11.04
N LYS A 33 -5.64 0.10 12.02
CA LYS A 33 -6.40 1.34 12.27
C LYS A 33 -5.53 2.60 12.37
N GLY A 34 -4.41 2.53 13.08
CA GLY A 34 -3.47 3.66 13.23
C GLY A 34 -2.63 3.98 12.00
N TRP A 35 -2.82 3.27 10.88
CA TRP A 35 -2.16 3.52 9.60
C TRP A 35 -3.13 4.05 8.54
N VAL A 36 -4.44 3.93 8.79
CA VAL A 36 -5.47 4.42 7.87
C VAL A 36 -5.40 5.94 7.83
N ASN A 37 -5.40 6.50 6.62
CA ASN A 37 -5.22 7.91 6.31
C ASN A 37 -3.89 8.50 6.79
N GLN A 38 -2.93 7.65 7.12
CA GLN A 38 -1.57 8.05 7.45
C GLN A 38 -0.67 7.79 6.24
N SER A 39 0.38 8.59 6.13
CA SER A 39 1.41 8.44 5.10
C SER A 39 2.74 8.10 5.76
N LEU A 40 3.48 7.16 5.20
CA LEU A 40 4.89 6.97 5.52
C LEU A 40 5.72 7.62 4.41
N MET A 41 6.69 8.44 4.78
CA MET A 41 7.71 8.94 3.88
C MET A 41 8.99 8.12 4.01
N THR A 42 9.67 7.87 2.90
CA THR A 42 11.05 7.37 2.94
C THR A 42 11.97 8.43 3.56
N LEU A 43 12.87 8.02 4.44
CA LEU A 43 13.86 8.92 5.04
C LEU A 43 15.10 9.03 4.18
N GLU A 44 15.55 10.21 3.79
CA GLU A 44 16.79 10.38 3.01
C GLU A 44 18.01 9.93 3.84
N LYS A 45 18.53 8.74 3.53
CA LYS A 45 19.74 8.16 4.11
C LYS A 45 20.62 7.59 3.00
N SER A 46 21.94 7.69 3.17
CA SER A 46 22.95 7.16 2.23
C SER A 46 22.74 5.69 1.86
N ASP A 47 22.18 4.92 2.79
CA ASP A 47 22.08 3.45 2.66
C ASP A 47 20.74 3.00 2.05
N ASN A 48 19.84 3.93 1.75
CA ASN A 48 18.58 3.59 1.10
C ASN A 48 18.81 3.05 -0.31
N LYS A 49 18.01 2.05 -0.69
CA LYS A 49 18.13 1.40 -2.00
C LYS A 49 17.13 1.92 -3.03
N LEU A 50 16.12 2.70 -2.62
CA LEU A 50 15.15 3.28 -3.54
C LEU A 50 15.76 4.46 -4.31
N SER A 51 15.43 4.54 -5.60
CA SER A 51 15.88 5.59 -6.53
C SER A 51 15.27 6.96 -6.26
N ASN A 52 14.10 6.99 -5.63
CA ASN A 52 13.41 8.21 -5.25
C ASN A 52 12.94 8.11 -3.81
N SER A 53 12.68 9.29 -3.23
CA SER A 53 11.86 9.36 -2.04
C SER A 53 10.39 9.15 -2.40
N PHE A 54 9.65 8.43 -1.56
CA PHE A 54 8.23 8.13 -1.77
C PHE A 54 7.40 8.39 -0.51
N TYR A 55 6.15 8.74 -0.72
CA TYR A 55 5.07 8.59 0.25
C TYR A 55 4.31 7.30 -0.01
N LEU A 56 4.21 6.43 0.99
CA LEU A 56 3.35 5.26 1.02
C LEU A 56 2.12 5.58 1.86
N MET A 57 0.96 5.63 1.21
CA MET A 57 -0.30 6.06 1.81
C MET A 57 -1.26 4.88 1.88
N PHE A 58 -2.05 4.82 2.96
CA PHE A 58 -3.04 3.77 3.14
C PHE A 58 -4.43 4.33 3.41
N ASP A 59 -5.40 3.93 2.59
CA ASP A 59 -6.82 3.97 2.97
C ASP A 59 -7.17 2.76 3.84
N LYS A 60 -8.46 2.60 4.19
CA LYS A 60 -8.96 1.43 4.94
C LYS A 60 -8.56 0.07 4.36
N ASN A 61 -8.41 -0.03 3.04
CA ASN A 61 -8.09 -1.28 2.36
C ASN A 61 -7.30 -1.14 1.06
N THR A 62 -6.80 0.06 0.75
CA THR A 62 -6.09 0.35 -0.51
C THR A 62 -4.80 1.07 -0.17
N ALA A 63 -3.74 0.80 -0.93
CA ALA A 63 -2.47 1.53 -0.81
C ALA A 63 -2.16 2.32 -2.08
N TYR A 64 -1.44 3.41 -1.90
CA TYR A 64 -0.95 4.31 -2.94
C TYR A 64 0.50 4.62 -2.68
N LEU A 65 1.23 4.91 -3.76
CA LEU A 65 2.59 5.39 -3.70
C LEU A 65 2.66 6.70 -4.47
N ALA A 66 3.26 7.73 -3.87
CA ALA A 66 3.52 9.01 -4.52
C ALA A 66 5.00 9.33 -4.46
N THR A 67 5.56 9.82 -5.56
CA THR A 67 6.97 10.22 -5.64
C THR A 67 7.15 11.60 -5.03
N ARG A 68 8.14 11.76 -4.15
CA ARG A 68 8.50 13.03 -3.51
C ARG A 68 9.62 13.74 -4.30
N LEU A 69 9.74 15.06 -4.13
CA LEU A 69 10.93 15.82 -4.53
C LEU A 69 12.14 15.33 -3.71
N GLY A 70 13.25 15.03 -4.38
CA GLY A 70 14.45 14.46 -3.74
C GLY A 70 14.53 12.95 -3.93
N GLY A 71 15.51 12.52 -4.71
CA GLY A 71 15.85 11.12 -4.92
C GLY A 71 17.35 10.94 -4.81
N ASN A 72 17.80 9.77 -4.39
CA ASN A 72 19.23 9.48 -4.36
C ASN A 72 19.71 9.25 -5.80
N GLU A 73 20.76 9.94 -6.24
CA GLU A 73 21.28 9.81 -7.61
C GLU A 73 21.73 8.38 -7.92
N GLU A 74 22.15 7.63 -6.90
CA GLU A 74 22.57 6.23 -7.00
C GLU A 74 21.58 5.28 -6.33
N SER A 75 20.58 4.86 -7.08
CA SER A 75 19.69 3.78 -6.65
C SER A 75 20.40 2.44 -6.71
N LYS A 76 20.34 1.64 -5.64
CA LYS A 76 20.83 0.26 -5.68
C LYS A 76 19.72 -0.68 -6.15
N PRO A 77 19.98 -1.56 -7.14
CA PRO A 77 18.96 -2.48 -7.61
C PRO A 77 18.47 -3.39 -6.47
N SER A 78 17.16 -3.43 -6.27
CA SER A 78 16.50 -4.31 -5.32
C SER A 78 15.18 -4.78 -5.90
N LYS A 79 14.65 -5.90 -5.38
CA LYS A 79 13.32 -6.36 -5.81
C LYS A 79 12.24 -5.30 -5.52
N LEU A 80 12.33 -4.61 -4.38
CA LEU A 80 11.37 -3.57 -4.02
C LEU A 80 11.42 -2.39 -5.00
N SER A 81 12.61 -1.91 -5.35
CA SER A 81 12.74 -0.81 -6.31
C SER A 81 12.20 -1.19 -7.68
N LYS A 82 12.48 -2.41 -8.17
CA LYS A 82 11.91 -2.93 -9.42
C LYS A 82 10.38 -3.01 -9.38
N ASP A 83 9.81 -3.56 -8.32
CA ASP A 83 8.36 -3.67 -8.15
C ASP A 83 7.69 -2.28 -8.13
N ILE A 84 8.34 -1.28 -7.50
CA ILE A 84 7.87 0.11 -7.46
C ILE A 84 7.92 0.75 -8.85
N LEU A 85 9.03 0.64 -9.59
CA LEU A 85 9.14 1.20 -10.94
C LEU A 85 8.12 0.56 -11.89
N ASN A 86 7.96 -0.77 -11.82
CA ASN A 86 6.93 -1.49 -12.56
C ASN A 86 5.51 -1.03 -12.18
N ALA A 87 5.27 -0.65 -10.91
CA ALA A 87 3.98 -0.14 -10.49
C ALA A 87 3.60 1.15 -11.23
N PHE A 88 4.59 2.02 -11.46
CA PHE A 88 4.51 3.24 -12.28
C PHE A 88 4.58 2.99 -13.79
N SER A 89 4.71 1.74 -14.23
CA SER A 89 4.90 1.37 -15.64
C SER A 89 6.17 1.96 -16.27
N LEU A 90 7.22 2.09 -15.45
CA LEU A 90 8.52 2.61 -15.86
C LEU A 90 9.55 1.50 -15.98
N LYS A 91 10.54 1.68 -16.86
CA LYS A 91 11.68 0.77 -16.98
C LYS A 91 12.66 0.97 -15.81
N GLU A 92 13.56 0.01 -15.59
CA GLU A 92 14.53 0.05 -14.47
C GLU A 92 15.42 1.30 -14.46
N ASN A 93 15.62 1.94 -15.61
CA ASN A 93 16.47 3.12 -15.78
C ASN A 93 15.67 4.44 -15.77
N GLU A 94 14.34 4.36 -15.71
CA GLU A 94 13.45 5.52 -15.70
C GLU A 94 13.06 5.87 -14.27
N ARG A 95 12.90 7.17 -14.00
CA ARG A 95 12.47 7.67 -12.68
C ARG A 95 11.07 8.25 -12.77
N PRO A 96 10.15 7.88 -11.87
CA PRO A 96 8.88 8.59 -11.77
C PRO A 96 9.13 10.06 -11.43
N GLN A 97 8.33 10.94 -12.00
CA GLN A 97 8.44 12.37 -11.74
C GLN A 97 7.89 12.70 -10.35
N ALA A 98 8.41 13.77 -9.73
CA ALA A 98 7.89 14.25 -8.46
C ALA A 98 6.39 14.60 -8.58
N GLY A 99 5.60 14.25 -7.56
CA GLY A 99 4.15 14.41 -7.58
C GLY A 99 3.39 13.32 -8.36
N GLN A 100 4.08 12.45 -9.11
CA GLN A 100 3.44 11.31 -9.75
C GLN A 100 2.98 10.32 -8.68
N TRP A 101 1.71 9.89 -8.78
CA TRP A 101 1.10 8.95 -7.84
C TRP A 101 0.58 7.71 -8.58
N VAL A 102 0.58 6.58 -7.87
CA VAL A 102 0.06 5.33 -8.38
C VAL A 102 -0.73 4.56 -7.34
N LYS A 103 -1.90 4.07 -7.76
CA LYS A 103 -2.68 3.12 -6.98
C LYS A 103 -2.04 1.73 -7.05
N LEU A 104 -1.69 1.18 -5.89
CA LEU A 104 -1.13 -0.16 -5.74
C LEU A 104 -2.21 -1.25 -5.67
N GLY A 105 -3.43 -0.83 -5.30
CA GLY A 105 -4.61 -1.67 -5.22
C GLY A 105 -4.92 -2.12 -3.80
N ARG A 106 -5.80 -3.12 -3.68
CA ARG A 106 -6.27 -3.62 -2.39
C ARG A 106 -5.12 -4.23 -1.58
N VAL A 107 -5.13 -3.95 -0.28
CA VAL A 107 -4.13 -4.40 0.67
C VAL A 107 -4.61 -5.66 1.39
N LYS A 108 -3.77 -6.69 1.40
CA LYS A 108 -3.83 -7.79 2.38
C LYS A 108 -2.72 -7.56 3.40
N THR A 109 -3.09 -7.49 4.68
CA THR A 109 -2.15 -7.25 5.78
C THR A 109 -1.88 -8.54 6.55
N GLU A 110 -0.62 -8.82 6.79
CA GLU A 110 -0.14 -9.86 7.69
C GLU A 110 0.62 -9.20 8.84
N LYS A 111 0.21 -9.46 10.10
CA LYS A 111 0.92 -8.96 11.28
C LYS A 111 2.19 -9.78 11.51
N LEU A 112 3.30 -9.11 11.75
CA LEU A 112 4.61 -9.69 12.08
C LEU A 112 4.97 -9.35 13.53
N LYS A 113 5.97 -10.04 14.10
CA LYS A 113 6.43 -9.81 15.49
C LYS A 113 6.68 -8.33 15.79
N ASN A 114 7.36 -7.62 14.88
CA ASN A 114 7.71 -6.20 15.03
C ASN A 114 7.23 -5.35 13.85
N GLY A 115 6.07 -5.64 13.25
CA GLY A 115 5.61 -4.84 12.11
C GLY A 115 4.53 -5.50 11.28
N TYR A 116 4.50 -5.17 9.99
CA TYR A 116 3.45 -5.59 9.08
C TYR A 116 4.01 -5.94 7.72
N LYS A 117 3.37 -6.91 7.06
CA LYS A 117 3.54 -7.15 5.64
C LYS A 117 2.26 -6.75 4.92
N PHE A 118 2.38 -5.82 4.00
CA PHE A 118 1.32 -5.32 3.15
C PHE A 118 1.51 -5.86 1.74
N LYS A 119 0.64 -6.79 1.34
CA LYS A 119 0.62 -7.32 -0.03
C LYS A 119 -0.45 -6.58 -0.83
N THR A 120 -0.04 -5.95 -1.92
CA THR A 120 -0.95 -5.36 -2.91
C THR A 120 -0.89 -6.15 -4.22
N ARG A 121 -1.65 -5.71 -5.24
CA ARG A 121 -1.54 -6.31 -6.59
C ARG A 121 -0.20 -5.97 -7.24
N LYS A 122 0.36 -4.78 -6.97
CA LYS A 122 1.56 -4.27 -7.65
C LYS A 122 2.84 -4.48 -6.85
N VAL A 123 2.82 -4.20 -5.55
CA VAL A 123 4.00 -4.19 -4.68
C VAL A 123 3.71 -4.88 -3.35
N THR A 124 4.70 -5.56 -2.79
CA THR A 124 4.66 -6.07 -1.41
C THR A 124 5.65 -5.31 -0.54
N PHE A 125 5.17 -4.73 0.56
CA PHE A 125 5.99 -4.07 1.56
C PHE A 125 6.07 -4.93 2.82
N ILE A 126 7.28 -5.17 3.32
CA ILE A 126 7.51 -5.79 4.63
C ILE A 126 8.14 -4.72 5.52
N LEU A 127 7.34 -4.10 6.37
CA LEU A 127 7.75 -2.98 7.20
C LEU A 127 7.94 -3.44 8.64
N LYS A 128 9.20 -3.44 9.11
CA LYS A 128 9.56 -3.77 10.49
C LYS A 128 9.92 -2.52 11.26
N LYS A 129 9.30 -2.32 12.40
CA LYS A 129 9.59 -1.21 13.31
C LYS A 129 11.00 -1.34 13.86
N THR A 130 11.76 -0.26 13.80
CA THR A 130 13.13 -0.14 14.30
C THR A 130 13.14 0.49 15.70
N ALA A 131 14.27 0.42 16.40
CA ALA A 131 14.39 0.92 17.78
C ALA A 131 14.12 2.43 17.90
N ASN A 132 14.47 3.21 16.87
CA ASN A 132 14.20 4.64 16.77
C ASN A 132 12.76 4.99 16.34
N GLY A 133 11.84 4.02 16.30
CA GLY A 133 10.43 4.24 15.98
C GLY A 133 10.09 4.32 14.49
N ALA A 134 11.07 4.37 13.60
CA ALA A 134 10.87 4.26 12.15
C ALA A 134 10.47 2.82 11.74
N TYR A 135 10.19 2.63 10.46
CA TYR A 135 9.98 1.33 9.83
C TYR A 135 11.06 1.09 8.79
N GLN A 136 11.52 -0.14 8.67
CA GLN A 136 12.46 -0.55 7.64
C GLN A 136 11.80 -1.56 6.71
N SER A 137 11.91 -1.34 5.39
CA SER A 137 11.47 -2.29 4.36
C SER A 137 12.48 -3.42 4.15
N GLN A 138 12.06 -4.47 3.44
CA GLN A 138 12.87 -5.65 3.15
C GLN A 138 14.18 -5.39 2.40
N ASP A 139 14.30 -4.26 1.71
CA ASP A 139 15.50 -3.82 0.99
C ASP A 139 16.44 -2.99 1.88
N GLY A 140 16.03 -2.66 3.11
CA GLY A 140 16.78 -1.83 4.06
C GLY A 140 16.34 -0.35 4.10
N THR A 141 15.44 0.07 3.21
CA THR A 141 14.99 1.47 3.14
C THR A 141 14.18 1.86 4.38
N TYR A 142 14.45 3.04 4.93
CA TYR A 142 13.76 3.55 6.12
C TYR A 142 12.53 4.38 5.74
N TRP A 143 11.48 4.23 6.53
CA TRP A 143 10.18 4.87 6.38
C TRP A 143 9.73 5.45 7.72
N GLN A 144 9.15 6.64 7.72
CA GLN A 144 8.63 7.28 8.91
C GLN A 144 7.25 7.86 8.64
N PHE A 145 6.35 7.79 9.62
CA PHE A 145 5.08 8.48 9.53
C PHE A 145 5.29 9.98 9.34
N VAL A 146 4.56 10.56 8.40
CA VAL A 146 4.48 12.00 8.25
C VAL A 146 3.75 12.56 9.47
N PRO A 147 4.34 13.51 10.22
CA PRO A 147 3.66 14.13 11.35
C PRO A 147 2.34 14.78 10.92
N GLU A 148 1.28 14.57 11.69
CA GLU A 148 0.02 15.30 11.49
C GLU A 148 0.29 16.80 11.63
N GLY A 149 0.00 17.58 10.57
CA GLY A 149 0.26 19.03 10.52
C GLY A 149 1.14 19.50 9.37
N VAL A 150 1.81 18.57 8.64
CA VAL A 150 2.48 18.89 7.36
C VAL A 150 1.54 18.55 6.21
N THR A 151 0.40 19.23 6.14
CA THR A 151 -0.33 19.34 4.87
C THR A 151 0.48 20.30 4.02
N GLU A 152 1.21 19.80 3.03
CA GLU A 152 1.59 20.62 1.89
C GLU A 152 0.29 21.18 1.33
N SER A 153 0.15 22.51 1.40
CA SER A 153 -0.97 23.27 0.87
C SER A 153 -1.23 22.83 -0.56
N LYS A 154 -2.49 22.43 -0.83
CA LYS A 154 -2.99 22.09 -2.16
C LYS A 154 -2.67 23.14 -3.20
#